data_AF-A0A554MC42-F1
#
_entry.id   AF-A0A554MC42-F1
#
_cell.length_a   1.000
_cell.length_b   1.000
_cell.length_c   1.000
_cell.angle_alpha   90.00
_cell.angle_beta   90.00
_cell.angle_gamma   90.00
#
_symmetry.space_group_name_H-M   'P 1'
#
loop_
_entity.id
_entity.type
_entity.pdbx_description
1 polymer ?
#
loop_
_entity_poly.entity_id
_entity_poly.type
_entity_poly.pdbx_seq_one_letter_code
_entity_poly.pdbx_strand_id
1 'polypeptide(L)'
;MNKKYKDIDKEKLDRVIFHCEMFMYGSNFPEYMENFGYGNNIPGEYNRFAGLHLISTMFLNKDRSEPKGQKMYGLCYRLLKPMNLNKLLLPIEEILNKKIGNTTFGNCIKETRTNYATHGKFNFEDLSDEVKKIRQVHKHHFALFMEEFVIEVGTLLEKLENIRKKIE
;
A
#
# COMPACT_ATOMS: atom_id res chain seq x y z
N MET A 1 -28.70 14.86 -10.18
CA MET A 1 -27.85 14.01 -9.33
C MET A 1 -28.46 12.62 -9.15
N ASN A 2 -27.71 11.59 -9.53
CA ASN A 2 -28.09 10.19 -9.31
C ASN A 2 -28.25 9.92 -7.79
N LYS A 3 -29.37 9.35 -7.34
CA LYS A 3 -29.65 9.14 -5.89
C LYS A 3 -28.54 8.35 -5.18
N LYS A 4 -27.77 7.56 -5.93
CA LYS A 4 -26.65 6.75 -5.45
C LYS A 4 -25.47 7.55 -4.88
N TYR A 5 -25.31 8.82 -5.23
CA TYR A 5 -24.10 9.59 -4.90
C TYR A 5 -24.35 10.85 -4.05
N LYS A 6 -25.56 11.00 -3.48
CA LYS A 6 -25.90 12.17 -2.65
C LYS A 6 -25.07 12.29 -1.37
N ASP A 7 -24.60 11.17 -0.85
CA ASP A 7 -23.87 11.10 0.43
C ASP A 7 -22.35 11.01 0.24
N ILE A 8 -21.84 11.25 -0.98
CA ILE A 8 -20.40 11.25 -1.25
C ILE A 8 -19.82 12.60 -0.86
N ASP A 9 -18.85 12.55 0.05
CA ASP A 9 -18.02 13.67 0.44
C ASP A 9 -16.91 13.86 -0.61
N LYS A 10 -17.05 14.91 -1.45
CA LYS A 10 -16.12 15.18 -2.55
C LYS A 10 -14.69 15.42 -2.05
N GLU A 11 -14.51 16.14 -0.95
CA GLU A 11 -13.17 16.43 -0.42
C GLU A 11 -12.46 15.16 0.05
N LYS A 12 -13.18 14.26 0.71
CA LYS A 12 -12.62 12.96 1.12
C LYS A 12 -12.31 12.07 -0.09
N LEU A 13 -13.17 12.06 -1.10
CA LEU A 13 -12.94 11.32 -2.34
C LEU A 13 -11.68 11.83 -3.06
N ASP A 14 -11.55 13.15 -3.23
CA ASP A 14 -10.41 13.78 -3.89
C ASP A 14 -9.10 13.52 -3.12
N ARG A 15 -9.14 13.50 -1.77
CA ARG A 15 -7.99 13.12 -0.96
C ARG A 15 -7.55 11.68 -1.21
N VAL A 16 -8.46 10.72 -1.36
CA VAL A 16 -8.10 9.33 -1.67
C VAL A 16 -7.52 9.24 -3.08
N ILE A 17 -8.14 9.90 -4.06
CA ILE A 17 -7.65 9.97 -5.44
C ILE A 17 -6.21 10.51 -5.48
N PHE A 18 -5.96 11.65 -4.84
CA PHE A 18 -4.63 12.26 -4.76
C PHE A 18 -3.55 11.31 -4.24
N HIS A 19 -3.83 10.54 -3.18
CA HIS A 19 -2.86 9.58 -2.66
C HIS A 19 -2.65 8.39 -3.59
N CYS A 20 -3.69 7.96 -4.32
CA CYS A 20 -3.55 6.92 -5.33
C CYS A 20 -2.72 7.44 -6.53
N GLU A 21 -2.95 8.66 -7.00
CA GLU A 21 -2.14 9.31 -8.04
C GLU A 21 -0.67 9.42 -7.62
N MET A 22 -0.40 9.88 -6.40
CA MET A 22 0.95 9.93 -5.84
C MET A 22 1.61 8.54 -5.82
N PHE A 23 0.87 7.52 -5.39
CA PHE A 23 1.39 6.16 -5.36
C PHE A 23 1.70 5.63 -6.77
N MET A 24 0.80 5.85 -7.74
CA MET A 24 1.01 5.43 -9.13
C MET A 24 2.19 6.18 -9.77
N TYR A 25 2.32 7.49 -9.52
CA TYR A 25 3.47 8.27 -9.95
C TYR A 25 4.77 7.71 -9.38
N GLY A 26 4.81 7.44 -8.07
CA GLY A 26 5.95 6.81 -7.40
C GLY A 26 6.26 5.39 -7.86
N SER A 27 5.26 4.68 -8.39
CA SER A 27 5.41 3.30 -8.87
C SER A 27 5.93 3.20 -10.31
N ASN A 28 5.87 4.28 -11.08
CA ASN A 28 6.29 4.34 -12.48
C ASN A 28 7.79 4.63 -12.68
N PHE A 29 8.58 4.71 -11.61
CA PHE A 29 10.02 4.86 -11.73
C PHE A 29 10.64 3.52 -12.21
N PRO A 30 11.57 3.53 -13.18
CA PRO A 30 12.22 2.29 -13.66
C PRO A 30 12.83 1.45 -12.53
N GLU A 31 13.40 2.15 -11.54
CA GLU A 31 14.00 1.53 -10.36
C GLU A 31 13.00 1.01 -9.33
N TYR A 32 11.71 1.38 -9.45
CA TYR A 32 10.69 0.97 -8.49
C TYR A 32 10.54 -0.55 -8.53
N MET A 33 10.35 -1.13 -9.72
CA MET A 33 10.11 -2.57 -9.88
C MET A 33 11.41 -3.39 -10.03
N GLU A 34 12.37 -2.92 -10.83
CA GLU A 34 13.63 -3.64 -11.05
C GLU A 34 14.50 -3.70 -9.77
N ASN A 35 14.40 -2.68 -8.91
CA ASN A 35 15.25 -2.57 -7.72
C ASN A 35 14.48 -2.69 -6.39
N PHE A 36 13.29 -3.33 -6.35
CA PHE A 36 12.69 -3.76 -5.07
C PHE A 36 13.58 -4.75 -4.28
N GLY A 37 14.74 -5.11 -4.83
CA GLY A 37 15.92 -5.34 -4.02
C GLY A 37 17.19 -4.80 -4.68
N TYR A 38 17.96 -4.05 -3.89
CA TYR A 38 19.43 -3.93 -3.95
C TYR A 38 20.01 -2.91 -4.95
N GLY A 39 20.26 -1.71 -4.41
CA GLY A 39 21.20 -0.73 -4.93
C GLY A 39 21.56 0.23 -3.79
N ASN A 40 22.85 0.47 -3.57
CA ASN A 40 23.40 1.35 -2.52
C ASN A 40 23.36 2.83 -2.93
N ASN A 41 22.31 3.28 -3.62
CA ASN A 41 22.11 4.70 -3.92
C ASN A 41 21.05 5.28 -2.97
N ILE A 42 21.40 6.37 -2.28
CA ILE A 42 20.51 7.08 -1.34
C ILE A 42 19.14 7.42 -1.98
N PRO A 43 19.05 7.83 -3.27
CA PRO A 43 17.76 8.07 -3.93
C PRO A 43 16.88 6.81 -4.04
N GLY A 44 17.47 5.66 -4.34
CA GLY A 44 16.72 4.40 -4.45
C GLY A 44 16.19 3.92 -3.10
N GLU A 45 16.97 4.06 -2.02
CA GLU A 45 16.52 3.73 -0.66
C GLU A 45 15.41 4.67 -0.17
N TYR A 46 15.52 5.98 -0.45
CA TYR A 46 14.47 6.95 -0.13
C TYR A 46 13.17 6.62 -0.86
N ASN A 47 13.22 6.35 -2.17
CA ASN A 47 12.03 6.02 -2.96
C ASN A 47 11.34 4.75 -2.47
N ARG A 48 12.12 3.70 -2.10
CA ARG A 48 11.58 2.48 -1.49
C ARG A 48 10.91 2.76 -0.16
N PHE A 49 11.58 3.48 0.73
CA PHE A 49 11.00 3.84 2.03
C PHE A 49 9.72 4.65 1.84
N ALA A 50 9.72 5.65 0.96
CA ALA A 50 8.56 6.47 0.66
C ALA A 50 7.39 5.62 0.13
N GLY A 51 7.65 4.69 -0.81
CA GLY A 51 6.63 3.78 -1.33
C GLY A 51 6.02 2.88 -0.25
N LEU A 52 6.88 2.19 0.53
CA LEU A 52 6.43 1.34 1.64
C LEU A 52 5.69 2.13 2.73
N HIS A 53 6.12 3.38 2.98
CA HIS A 53 5.47 4.29 3.89
C HIS A 53 4.08 4.73 3.39
N LEU A 54 3.95 5.03 2.09
CA LEU A 54 2.67 5.33 1.46
C LEU A 54 1.71 4.16 1.60
N ILE A 55 2.12 2.94 1.20
CA ILE A 55 1.28 1.74 1.31
C ILE A 55 0.81 1.53 2.75
N SER A 56 1.75 1.65 3.70
CA SER A 56 1.45 1.50 5.12
C SER A 56 0.45 2.55 5.61
N THR A 57 0.57 3.79 5.19
CA THR A 57 -0.31 4.89 5.62
C THR A 57 -1.69 4.81 4.96
N MET A 58 -1.72 4.45 3.69
CA MET A 58 -2.93 4.41 2.88
C MET A 58 -3.82 3.21 3.20
N PHE A 59 -3.24 2.04 3.41
CA PHE A 59 -4.00 0.79 3.49
C PHE A 59 -3.84 0.06 4.82
N LEU A 60 -2.66 0.05 5.41
CA LEU A 60 -2.39 -0.75 6.60
C LEU A 60 -2.74 -0.01 7.90
N ASN A 61 -3.04 -0.80 8.93
CA ASN A 61 -3.25 -0.33 10.29
C ASN A 61 -2.01 0.37 10.87
N LYS A 62 -2.21 1.48 11.59
CA LYS A 62 -1.14 2.28 12.22
C LYS A 62 -0.67 1.76 13.59
N ASP A 63 -1.24 0.65 14.07
CA ASP A 63 -1.03 0.03 15.39
C ASP A 63 -1.59 0.79 16.60
N ARG A 64 -2.07 -0.02 17.56
CA ARG A 64 -2.59 0.23 18.92
C ARG A 64 -3.97 0.83 19.14
N SER A 65 -4.49 1.73 18.29
CA SER A 65 -5.80 2.36 18.55
C SER A 65 -6.98 1.76 17.76
N GLU A 66 -6.74 0.73 16.94
CA GLU A 66 -7.70 0.23 15.96
C GLU A 66 -8.37 -1.07 16.41
N PRO A 67 -9.59 -1.40 15.91
CA PRO A 67 -10.33 -2.58 16.35
C PRO A 67 -9.53 -3.86 16.12
N LYS A 68 -9.40 -4.69 17.17
CA LYS A 68 -8.76 -6.01 17.09
C LYS A 68 -9.39 -6.82 15.94
N GLY A 69 -8.55 -7.30 15.01
CA GLY A 69 -8.95 -8.18 13.92
C GLY A 69 -9.07 -7.53 12.54
N GLN A 70 -9.01 -6.19 12.41
CA GLN A 70 -8.93 -5.53 11.10
C GLN A 70 -7.46 -5.32 10.73
N LYS A 71 -7.02 -5.89 9.60
CA LYS A 71 -5.64 -5.72 9.11
C LYS A 71 -5.48 -4.52 8.16
N MET A 72 -6.60 -4.07 7.57
CA MET A 72 -6.69 -2.93 6.67
C MET A 72 -7.58 -1.82 7.27
N TYR A 73 -6.94 -0.77 7.76
CA TYR A 73 -7.58 0.40 8.37
C TYR A 73 -6.81 1.69 8.07
N GLY A 74 -6.05 1.72 6.97
CA GLY A 74 -5.33 2.91 6.53
C GLY A 74 -6.25 4.08 6.12
N LEU A 75 -5.62 5.16 5.66
CA LEU A 75 -6.32 6.38 5.21
C LEU A 75 -7.48 6.07 4.26
N CYS A 76 -7.27 5.23 3.24
CA CYS A 76 -8.28 4.90 2.24
C CYS A 76 -9.52 4.27 2.88
N TYR A 77 -9.35 3.34 3.82
CA TYR A 77 -10.48 2.72 4.50
C TYR A 77 -11.27 3.75 5.33
N ARG A 78 -10.57 4.58 6.11
CA ARG A 78 -11.20 5.59 6.98
C ARG A 78 -11.98 6.65 6.19
N LEU A 79 -11.49 7.02 5.01
CA LEU A 79 -12.14 8.00 4.16
C LEU A 79 -13.29 7.38 3.34
N LEU A 80 -13.12 6.17 2.81
CA LEU A 80 -14.13 5.52 1.96
C LEU A 80 -15.29 4.89 2.72
N LYS A 81 -15.08 4.46 3.98
CA LYS A 81 -16.12 3.78 4.77
C LYS A 81 -17.35 4.66 5.04
N PRO A 82 -17.25 5.92 5.48
CA PRO A 82 -18.42 6.79 5.67
C PRO A 82 -19.24 7.00 4.39
N MET A 83 -18.61 6.87 3.22
CA MET A 83 -19.26 7.00 1.91
C MET A 83 -19.79 5.66 1.37
N ASN A 84 -19.73 4.56 2.15
CA ASN A 84 -20.05 3.20 1.71
C ASN A 84 -19.22 2.72 0.50
N LEU A 85 -18.01 3.26 0.31
CA LEU A 85 -17.12 2.91 -0.80
C LEU A 85 -15.98 1.96 -0.39
N ASN A 86 -15.87 1.59 0.89
CA ASN A 86 -14.77 0.77 1.41
C ASN A 86 -14.69 -0.63 0.76
N LYS A 87 -15.78 -1.15 0.18
CA LYS A 87 -15.76 -2.41 -0.59
C LYS A 87 -14.83 -2.36 -1.81
N LEU A 88 -14.53 -1.17 -2.32
CA LEU A 88 -13.58 -0.99 -3.42
C LEU A 88 -12.15 -1.42 -3.04
N LEU A 89 -11.86 -1.54 -1.73
CA LEU A 89 -10.54 -1.93 -1.22
C LEU A 89 -10.35 -3.44 -1.07
N LEU A 90 -11.38 -4.26 -1.29
CA LEU A 90 -11.29 -5.72 -1.08
C LEU A 90 -10.17 -6.39 -1.91
N PRO A 91 -9.97 -6.08 -3.20
CA PRO A 91 -8.87 -6.70 -3.97
C PRO A 91 -7.49 -6.38 -3.38
N ILE A 92 -7.31 -5.14 -2.91
CA ILE A 92 -6.09 -4.69 -2.25
C ILE A 92 -5.89 -5.43 -0.91
N GLU A 93 -6.98 -5.58 -0.13
CA GLU A 93 -6.96 -6.34 1.13
C GLU A 93 -6.56 -7.80 0.90
N GLU A 94 -7.07 -8.43 -0.15
CA GLU A 94 -6.74 -9.81 -0.52
C GLU A 94 -5.26 -9.96 -0.81
N ILE A 95 -4.66 -9.04 -1.59
CA ILE A 95 -3.22 -9.04 -1.88
C ILE A 95 -2.40 -8.84 -0.61
N LEU A 96 -2.74 -7.86 0.22
CA LEU A 96 -2.04 -7.60 1.48
C LEU A 96 -2.10 -8.80 2.46
N ASN A 97 -3.13 -9.63 2.36
CA ASN A 97 -3.29 -10.83 3.17
C ASN A 97 -2.65 -12.09 2.56
N LYS A 98 -2.12 -12.05 1.33
CA LYS A 98 -1.40 -13.18 0.74
C LYS A 98 -0.23 -13.57 1.63
N LYS A 99 -0.07 -14.87 1.85
CA LYS A 99 1.02 -15.42 2.67
C LYS A 99 2.35 -15.34 1.91
N ILE A 100 3.40 -14.95 2.63
CA ILE A 100 4.78 -15.09 2.18
C ILE A 100 5.53 -15.80 3.31
N GLY A 101 5.90 -17.06 3.10
CA GLY A 101 6.36 -17.93 4.19
C GLY A 101 5.30 -18.05 5.29
N ASN A 102 5.65 -17.67 6.52
CA ASN A 102 4.80 -17.75 7.70
C ASN A 102 4.06 -16.44 8.04
N THR A 103 4.35 -15.35 7.34
CA THR A 103 3.71 -14.04 7.53
C THR A 103 2.86 -13.64 6.33
N THR A 104 2.30 -12.43 6.35
CA THR A 104 1.53 -11.85 5.23
C THR A 104 2.32 -10.77 4.52
N PHE A 105 2.00 -10.52 3.26
CA PHE A 105 2.62 -9.46 2.47
C PHE A 105 2.53 -8.08 3.13
N GLY A 106 1.37 -7.73 3.70
CA GLY A 106 1.19 -6.48 4.45
C GLY A 106 2.11 -6.38 5.68
N ASN A 107 2.35 -7.48 6.39
CA ASN A 107 3.30 -7.49 7.50
C ASN A 107 4.75 -7.35 7.01
N CYS A 108 5.12 -8.02 5.91
CA CYS A 108 6.43 -7.83 5.28
C CYS A 108 6.68 -6.36 4.93
N ILE A 109 5.68 -5.67 4.37
CA ILE A 109 5.74 -4.23 4.06
C ILE A 109 6.00 -3.42 5.34
N LYS A 110 5.26 -3.67 6.43
CA LYS A 110 5.43 -2.97 7.72
C LYS A 110 6.82 -3.17 8.33
N GLU A 111 7.31 -4.41 8.35
CA GLU A 111 8.61 -4.75 8.91
C GLU A 111 9.73 -4.12 8.08
N THR A 112 9.65 -4.23 6.76
CA THR A 112 10.62 -3.62 5.84
C THR A 112 10.66 -2.10 5.99
N ARG A 113 9.50 -1.44 6.02
CA ARG A 113 9.39 0.01 6.25
C ARG A 113 10.01 0.42 7.59
N THR A 114 9.72 -0.32 8.65
CA THR A 114 10.23 -0.03 10.00
C THR A 114 11.75 -0.18 10.05
N ASN A 115 12.31 -1.19 9.39
CA ASN A 115 13.76 -1.35 9.29
C ASN A 115 14.41 -0.14 8.57
N TYR A 116 13.87 0.30 7.43
CA TYR A 116 14.33 1.51 6.75
C TYR A 116 14.25 2.76 7.65
N ALA A 117 13.15 2.93 8.40
CA ALA A 117 12.97 4.08 9.29
C ALA A 117 13.97 4.11 10.46
N THR A 118 14.25 2.95 11.05
CA THR A 118 15.10 2.83 12.24
C THR A 118 16.58 2.94 11.90
N HIS A 119 17.02 2.35 10.79
CA HIS A 119 18.44 2.20 10.49
C HIS A 119 18.96 3.20 9.44
N GLY A 120 18.07 3.95 8.77
CA GLY A 120 18.42 5.00 7.80
C GLY A 120 19.10 4.51 6.51
N LYS A 121 19.42 3.21 6.46
CA LYS A 121 19.94 2.41 5.36
C LYS A 121 19.32 1.04 5.50
N PHE A 122 19.10 0.33 4.40
CA PHE A 122 18.63 -1.05 4.52
C PHE A 122 19.78 -1.94 4.99
N ASN A 123 19.72 -2.43 6.22
CA ASN A 123 20.64 -3.45 6.71
C ASN A 123 19.91 -4.77 6.91
N PHE A 124 20.30 -5.77 6.12
CA PHE A 124 19.64 -7.08 6.09
C PHE A 124 19.77 -7.82 7.42
N GLU A 125 20.88 -7.62 8.13
CA GLU A 125 21.16 -8.19 9.44
C GLU A 125 20.15 -7.74 10.50
N ASP A 126 19.47 -6.61 10.29
CA ASP A 126 18.57 -5.99 11.27
C ASP A 126 17.09 -6.41 11.10
N LEU A 127 16.79 -7.32 10.14
CA LEU A 127 15.46 -7.88 9.95
C LEU A 127 15.22 -9.11 10.84
N SER A 128 13.95 -9.42 11.10
CA SER A 128 13.56 -10.68 11.75
C SER A 128 14.02 -11.88 10.91
N ASP A 129 14.40 -12.99 11.56
CA ASP A 129 14.86 -14.21 10.85
C ASP A 129 13.82 -14.75 9.87
N GLU A 130 12.54 -14.49 10.16
CA GLU A 130 11.42 -14.83 9.30
C GLU A 130 11.43 -14.01 8.01
N VAL A 131 11.60 -12.68 8.09
CA VAL A 131 11.71 -11.80 6.92
C VAL A 131 13.02 -12.03 6.16
N LYS A 132 14.11 -12.36 6.85
CA LYS A 132 15.38 -12.75 6.23
C LYS A 132 15.23 -14.00 5.35
N LYS A 133 14.57 -15.05 5.88
CA LYS A 133 14.27 -16.29 5.11
C LYS A 133 13.32 -16.04 3.94
N ILE A 134 12.31 -15.21 4.14
CA ILE A 134 11.39 -14.79 3.08
C ILE A 134 12.13 -14.11 1.93
N ARG A 135 13.16 -13.30 2.20
CA ARG A 135 13.89 -12.61 1.14
C ARG A 135 14.78 -13.52 0.30
N GLN A 136 15.41 -14.54 0.88
CA GLN A 136 16.25 -15.46 0.12
C GLN A 136 15.43 -16.46 -0.70
N VAL A 137 14.26 -16.87 -0.21
CA VAL A 137 13.44 -17.94 -0.83
C VAL A 137 12.22 -17.40 -1.60
N HIS A 138 11.74 -16.20 -1.26
CA HIS A 138 10.47 -15.64 -1.76
C HIS A 138 10.59 -14.20 -2.30
N LYS A 139 11.79 -13.74 -2.69
CA LYS A 139 11.98 -12.43 -3.37
C LYS A 139 11.03 -12.26 -4.56
N HIS A 140 10.87 -13.33 -5.36
CA HIS A 140 9.97 -13.36 -6.50
C HIS A 140 8.50 -13.19 -6.09
N HIS A 141 8.05 -13.82 -5.00
CA HIS A 141 6.68 -13.64 -4.51
C HIS A 141 6.42 -12.21 -4.02
N PHE A 142 7.40 -11.58 -3.36
CA PHE A 142 7.25 -10.19 -2.94
C PHE A 142 7.12 -9.23 -4.13
N ALA A 143 7.96 -9.40 -5.17
CA ALA A 143 7.89 -8.60 -6.38
C ALA A 143 6.56 -8.79 -7.12
N LEU A 144 6.13 -10.05 -7.29
CA LEU A 144 4.84 -10.38 -7.91
C LEU A 144 3.66 -9.76 -7.14
N PHE A 145 3.65 -9.83 -5.81
CA PHE A 145 2.56 -9.23 -5.02
C PHE A 145 2.61 -7.69 -5.05
N MET A 146 3.79 -7.08 -5.17
CA MET A 146 3.91 -5.63 -5.42
C MET A 146 3.35 -5.25 -6.80
N GLU A 147 3.62 -6.03 -7.84
CA GLU A 147 3.05 -5.84 -9.18
C GLU A 147 1.52 -5.88 -9.16
N GLU A 148 0.96 -6.95 -8.60
CA GLU A 148 -0.49 -7.09 -8.43
C GLU A 148 -1.06 -5.92 -7.60
N PHE A 149 -0.37 -5.52 -6.53
CA PHE A 149 -0.79 -4.42 -5.68
C PHE A 149 -0.85 -3.10 -6.46
N VAL A 150 0.17 -2.80 -7.28
CA VAL A 150 0.19 -1.60 -8.13
C VAL A 150 -0.97 -1.61 -9.12
N ILE A 151 -1.26 -2.76 -9.74
CA ILE A 151 -2.40 -2.93 -10.66
C ILE A 151 -3.72 -2.65 -9.95
N GLU A 152 -3.92 -3.19 -8.74
CA GLU A 152 -5.17 -2.98 -8.00
C GLU A 152 -5.32 -1.54 -7.46
N VAL A 153 -4.22 -0.85 -7.13
CA VAL A 153 -4.28 0.58 -6.81
C VAL A 153 -4.64 1.42 -8.04
N GLY A 154 -4.10 1.09 -9.22
CA GLY A 154 -4.51 1.72 -10.48
C GLY A 154 -5.99 1.50 -10.78
N THR A 155 -6.47 0.27 -10.59
CA THR A 155 -7.88 -0.08 -10.76
C THR A 155 -8.78 0.64 -9.75
N LEU A 156 -8.34 0.80 -8.51
CA LEU A 156 -9.03 1.62 -7.51
C LEU A 156 -9.11 3.09 -7.96
N LEU A 157 -8.00 3.67 -8.43
CA LEU A 157 -7.95 5.04 -8.92
C LEU A 157 -8.99 5.29 -10.02
N GLU A 158 -9.01 4.44 -11.06
CA GLU A 158 -9.99 4.56 -12.15
C GLU A 158 -11.43 4.50 -11.65
N LYS A 159 -11.73 3.59 -10.71
CA LYS A 159 -13.07 3.47 -10.12
C LYS A 159 -13.46 4.74 -9.35
N LEU A 160 -12.54 5.32 -8.58
CA LEU A 160 -12.78 6.54 -7.81
C LEU A 160 -12.96 7.76 -8.71
N GLU A 161 -12.16 7.91 -9.77
CA GLU A 161 -12.32 8.98 -10.76
C GLU A 161 -13.66 8.89 -11.49
N ASN A 162 -14.09 7.68 -11.84
CA ASN A 162 -15.40 7.46 -12.44
C ASN A 162 -16.55 7.81 -11.51
N ILE A 163 -16.36 7.69 -10.18
CA ILE A 163 -17.31 8.18 -9.19
C ILE A 163 -17.25 9.71 -9.14
N ARG A 164 -16.05 10.32 -9.10
CA ARG A 164 -15.86 11.78 -9.10
C ARG A 164 -16.58 12.46 -10.27
N LYS A 165 -16.45 11.92 -11.49
CA LYS A 165 -17.13 12.44 -12.70
C LYS A 165 -18.66 12.36 -12.63
N LYS A 166 -19.23 11.48 -11.79
CA LYS A 166 -20.69 11.29 -11.68
C LYS A 166 -21.32 12.13 -10.57
N ILE A 167 -20.51 12.73 -9.71
CA ILE A 167 -20.95 13.66 -8.66
C ILE A 167 -20.81 15.12 -9.08
N GLU A 168 -20.00 15.40 -10.10
CA GLU A 168 -19.95 16.66 -10.85
C GLU A 168 -21.18 16.81 -11.75
#